data_AF-A0A2E8SWH3-F1
#
_entry.id   AF-A0A2E8SWH3-F1
#
_cell.length_a   1.000
_cell.length_b   1.000
_cell.length_c   1.000
_cell.angle_alpha   90.00
_cell.angle_beta   90.00
_cell.angle_gamma   90.00
#
_symmetry.space_group_name_H-M   'P 1'
#
loop_
_entity.id
_entity.type
_entity.pdbx_description
1 polymer ?
#
loop_
_entity_poly.entity_id
_entity_poly.type
_entity_poly.pdbx_seq_one_letter_code
_entity_poly.pdbx_strand_id
1 'polypeptide(L)'
;MADKTIPLNWLHVPENTDTRILEAVLRALGWCNDLLEGTLWTTHMVNGECTLQRTINQHLVTLYPMEAASMDLGMETRYSPGHLPIEVNNTSVCVRSRPSHEPPLHTDMVASVILLLADDDVDPAAIPKTLHAILTDEQRASLPPQRSQRARTVPGQPSTSGREFLPEARILALIEQHPNATFSVQFERRDGTLRNMIARRNDAFYAREEEGDAEVPTATFGYNPADYHLASVIDVPLGEYRMLATDRVTEMTIGGDTMRTDSAE
;
A
#
# COMPACT_ATOMS: atom_id res chain seq x y z
N MET A 1 -21.66 -3.96 -34.84
CA MET A 1 -20.59 -3.72 -33.85
C MET A 1 -21.29 -3.61 -32.50
N ALA A 2 -20.84 -4.34 -31.48
CA ALA A 2 -21.35 -4.14 -30.13
C ALA A 2 -20.95 -2.75 -29.65
N ASP A 3 -21.85 -2.08 -28.93
CA ASP A 3 -21.65 -0.73 -28.42
C ASP A 3 -20.53 -0.75 -27.38
N LYS A 4 -19.38 -0.15 -27.69
CA LYS A 4 -18.22 -0.06 -26.79
C LYS A 4 -18.31 1.21 -25.95
N THR A 5 -19.37 1.32 -25.16
CA THR A 5 -19.64 2.55 -24.41
C THR A 5 -20.01 2.26 -22.98
N ILE A 6 -19.43 3.02 -22.06
CA ILE A 6 -19.78 3.08 -20.65
C ILE A 6 -21.04 3.96 -20.52
N PRO A 7 -22.14 3.44 -19.95
CA PRO A 7 -23.39 4.18 -19.81
C PRO A 7 -23.28 5.21 -18.69
N LEU A 8 -22.84 6.43 -19.02
CA LEU A 8 -22.62 7.52 -18.05
C LEU A 8 -23.88 7.89 -17.26
N ASN A 9 -25.06 7.69 -17.85
CA ASN A 9 -26.36 7.93 -17.21
C ASN A 9 -26.65 6.98 -16.03
N TRP A 10 -25.83 5.95 -15.81
CA TRP A 10 -25.96 5.04 -14.67
C TRP A 10 -25.10 5.46 -13.49
N LEU A 11 -24.35 6.56 -13.61
CA LEU A 11 -23.55 7.08 -12.51
C LEU A 11 -24.49 7.62 -11.43
N HIS A 12 -24.43 7.01 -10.25
CA HIS A 12 -25.09 7.56 -9.08
C HIS A 12 -24.29 8.74 -8.54
N VAL A 13 -24.95 9.90 -8.42
CA VAL A 13 -24.33 11.13 -7.93
C VAL A 13 -24.96 11.51 -6.59
N PRO A 14 -24.19 11.51 -5.48
CA PRO A 14 -24.66 11.95 -4.17
C PRO A 14 -25.20 13.39 -4.16
N GLU A 15 -26.21 13.68 -3.32
CA GLU A 15 -26.94 14.96 -3.30
C GLU A 15 -26.10 16.21 -2.91
N ASN A 16 -24.82 16.07 -2.59
CA ASN A 16 -23.92 17.18 -2.24
C ASN A 16 -22.53 17.06 -2.87
N THR A 17 -22.41 16.35 -3.99
CA THR A 17 -21.14 16.25 -4.72
C THR A 17 -20.67 17.62 -5.21
N ASP A 18 -19.40 17.95 -4.95
CA ASP A 18 -18.76 19.13 -5.54
C ASP A 18 -18.80 19.06 -7.06
N THR A 19 -19.36 20.08 -7.70
CA THR A 19 -19.51 20.17 -9.15
C THR A 19 -18.18 19.98 -9.89
N ARG A 20 -17.06 20.46 -9.33
CA ARG A 20 -15.73 20.28 -9.94
C ARG A 20 -15.30 18.83 -9.96
N ILE A 21 -15.58 18.08 -8.88
CA ILE A 21 -15.28 16.65 -8.81
C ILE A 21 -16.17 15.91 -9.82
N LEU A 22 -17.47 16.21 -9.85
CA LEU A 22 -18.40 15.60 -10.80
C LEU A 22 -17.98 15.84 -12.26
N GLU A 23 -17.63 17.08 -12.62
CA GLU A 23 -17.16 17.42 -13.96
C GLU A 23 -15.86 16.69 -14.33
N ALA A 24 -14.94 16.56 -13.38
CA ALA A 24 -13.70 15.81 -13.59
C ALA A 24 -13.94 14.32 -13.81
N VAL A 25 -14.81 13.70 -13.01
CA VAL A 25 -15.22 12.29 -13.14
C VAL A 25 -15.91 12.04 -14.48
N LEU A 26 -16.90 12.87 -14.85
CA LEU A 26 -17.61 12.74 -16.12
C LEU A 26 -16.68 12.90 -17.33
N ARG A 27 -15.74 13.84 -17.25
CA ARG A 27 -14.71 14.03 -18.28
C ARG A 27 -13.79 12.81 -18.41
N ALA A 28 -13.33 12.24 -17.29
CA ALA A 28 -12.49 11.05 -17.29
C ALA A 28 -13.22 9.81 -17.84
N LEU A 29 -14.50 9.63 -17.50
CA LEU A 29 -15.33 8.58 -18.10
C LEU A 29 -15.59 8.82 -19.60
N GLY A 30 -15.73 10.07 -20.01
CA GLY A 30 -15.78 10.46 -21.44
C GLY A 30 -14.53 10.04 -22.18
N TRP A 31 -13.34 10.31 -21.62
CA TRP A 31 -12.08 9.83 -22.18
C TRP A 31 -11.98 8.31 -22.23
N CYS A 32 -12.51 7.60 -21.23
CA CYS A 32 -12.58 6.14 -21.29
C CYS A 32 -13.37 5.69 -22.53
N ASN A 33 -14.53 6.30 -22.81
CA ASN A 33 -15.31 5.99 -24.01
C ASN A 33 -14.53 6.27 -25.30
N ASP A 34 -13.89 7.44 -25.41
CA ASP A 34 -13.09 7.81 -26.59
C ASP A 34 -11.95 6.81 -26.83
N LEU A 35 -11.30 6.32 -25.76
CA LEU A 35 -10.23 5.33 -25.85
C LEU A 35 -10.72 3.94 -26.26
N LEU A 36 -11.99 3.58 -26.03
CA LEU A 36 -12.50 2.24 -26.37
C LEU A 36 -12.61 2.01 -27.88
N GLU A 37 -12.84 3.05 -28.67
CA GLU A 37 -13.02 2.93 -30.13
C GLU A 37 -11.76 2.36 -30.81
N GLY A 38 -10.57 2.71 -30.32
CA GLY A 38 -9.28 2.31 -30.89
C GLY A 38 -8.61 1.10 -30.25
N THR A 39 -9.24 0.45 -29.26
CA THR A 39 -8.57 -0.59 -28.46
C THR A 39 -9.27 -1.95 -28.51
N LEU A 40 -8.59 -3.00 -28.06
CA LEU A 40 -9.18 -4.36 -27.95
C LEU A 40 -10.03 -4.55 -26.69
N TRP A 41 -10.26 -3.49 -25.92
CA TRP A 41 -11.20 -3.52 -24.81
C TRP A 41 -12.64 -3.67 -25.31
N THR A 42 -13.43 -4.39 -24.53
CA THR A 42 -14.84 -4.67 -24.80
C THR A 42 -15.68 -4.37 -23.58
N THR A 43 -16.86 -3.79 -23.78
CA THR A 43 -17.80 -3.53 -22.69
C THR A 43 -18.63 -4.77 -22.41
N HIS A 44 -18.75 -5.13 -21.13
CA HIS A 44 -19.57 -6.24 -20.67
C HIS A 44 -20.51 -5.79 -19.55
N MET A 45 -21.79 -6.14 -19.70
CA MET A 45 -22.82 -5.88 -18.70
C MET A 45 -23.07 -7.14 -17.88
N VAL A 46 -22.79 -7.07 -16.58
CA VAL A 46 -22.98 -8.20 -15.64
C VAL A 46 -23.73 -7.67 -14.43
N ASN A 47 -24.90 -8.25 -14.12
CA ASN A 47 -25.71 -7.89 -12.94
C ASN A 47 -26.02 -6.38 -12.80
N GLY A 48 -26.11 -5.64 -13.90
CA GLY A 48 -26.34 -4.20 -13.89
C GLY A 48 -25.07 -3.35 -13.71
N GLU A 49 -23.89 -3.97 -13.61
CA GLU A 49 -22.60 -3.30 -13.64
C GLU A 49 -22.03 -3.28 -15.06
N CYS A 50 -21.48 -2.14 -15.46
CA CYS A 50 -20.71 -1.99 -16.69
C CYS A 50 -19.22 -2.24 -16.39
N THR A 51 -18.65 -3.25 -17.04
CA THR A 51 -17.23 -3.62 -16.94
C THR A 51 -16.55 -3.48 -18.28
N LEU A 52 -15.24 -3.21 -18.26
CA LEU A 52 -14.40 -3.29 -19.46
C LEU A 52 -13.53 -4.52 -19.34
N GLN A 53 -13.54 -5.35 -20.37
CA GLN A 53 -12.81 -6.61 -20.41
C GLN A 53 -11.87 -6.68 -21.60
N ARG A 54 -10.69 -7.26 -21.35
CA ARG A 54 -9.72 -7.59 -22.38
C ARG A 54 -8.97 -8.87 -21.99
N THR A 55 -8.69 -9.73 -22.96
CA THR A 55 -7.78 -10.86 -22.75
C THR A 55 -6.38 -10.51 -23.23
N ILE A 56 -5.37 -10.70 -22.37
CA ILE A 56 -3.95 -10.46 -22.67
C ILE A 56 -3.18 -11.71 -22.25
N ASN A 57 -2.45 -12.33 -23.19
CA ASN A 57 -1.70 -13.57 -22.94
C ASN A 57 -2.50 -14.65 -22.17
N GLN A 58 -3.76 -14.87 -22.58
CA GLN A 58 -4.71 -15.82 -21.94
C GLN A 58 -5.22 -15.41 -20.54
N HIS A 59 -4.86 -14.23 -20.05
CA HIS A 59 -5.38 -13.67 -18.80
C HIS A 59 -6.49 -12.65 -19.10
N LEU A 60 -7.65 -12.83 -18.46
CA LEU A 60 -8.75 -11.89 -18.55
C LEU A 60 -8.51 -10.73 -17.57
N VAL A 61 -8.37 -9.52 -18.10
CA VAL A 61 -8.30 -8.29 -17.31
C VAL A 61 -9.68 -7.63 -17.33
N THR A 62 -10.21 -7.29 -16.15
CA THR A 62 -11.48 -6.61 -15.98
C THR A 62 -11.30 -5.30 -15.22
N LEU A 63 -11.80 -4.20 -15.78
CA LEU A 63 -11.87 -2.88 -15.14
C LEU A 63 -13.32 -2.54 -14.81
N TYR A 64 -13.50 -1.76 -13.74
CA TYR A 64 -14.81 -1.30 -13.27
C TYR A 64 -14.87 0.24 -13.25
N PRO A 65 -15.16 0.89 -14.40
CA PRO A 65 -15.18 2.36 -14.49
C PRO A 65 -16.22 3.01 -13.58
N MET A 66 -17.38 2.39 -13.41
CA MET A 66 -18.46 2.93 -12.57
C MET A 66 -18.10 2.84 -11.09
N GLU A 67 -17.46 1.76 -10.66
CA GLU A 67 -16.88 1.63 -9.30
C GLU A 67 -15.82 2.70 -9.07
N ALA A 68 -14.92 2.92 -10.03
CA ALA A 68 -13.91 3.97 -9.93
C ALA A 68 -14.54 5.37 -9.78
N ALA A 69 -15.60 5.65 -10.53
CA ALA A 69 -16.35 6.90 -10.42
C ALA A 69 -17.04 7.04 -9.06
N SER A 70 -17.68 5.97 -8.55
CA SER A 70 -18.25 5.95 -7.20
C SER A 70 -17.20 6.23 -6.12
N MET A 71 -15.99 5.67 -6.24
CA MET A 71 -14.87 5.96 -5.34
C MET A 71 -14.45 7.43 -5.39
N ASP A 72 -14.35 8.01 -6.58
CA ASP A 72 -14.00 9.43 -6.77
C ASP A 72 -15.08 10.38 -6.20
N LEU A 73 -16.33 9.93 -6.17
CA LEU A 73 -17.46 10.64 -5.57
C LEU A 73 -17.59 10.41 -4.05
N GLY A 74 -16.68 9.64 -3.44
CA GLY A 74 -16.65 9.38 -2.00
C GLY A 74 -17.69 8.35 -1.52
N MET A 75 -18.21 7.52 -2.43
CA MET A 75 -19.11 6.42 -2.07
C MET A 75 -18.33 5.21 -1.55
N GLU A 76 -18.99 4.43 -0.68
CA GLU A 76 -18.45 3.13 -0.28
C GLU A 76 -18.50 2.15 -1.46
N THR A 77 -17.40 1.44 -1.68
CA THR A 77 -17.27 0.42 -2.73
C THR A 77 -16.58 -0.82 -2.16
N ARG A 78 -16.55 -1.89 -2.96
CA ARG A 78 -15.85 -3.13 -2.59
C ARG A 78 -14.32 -3.03 -2.66
N TYR A 79 -13.77 -1.92 -3.17
CA TYR A 79 -12.33 -1.72 -3.33
C TYR A 79 -11.83 -0.73 -2.26
N SER A 80 -10.64 -0.99 -1.70
CA SER A 80 -10.03 -0.09 -0.73
C SER A 80 -9.73 1.29 -1.35
N PRO A 81 -9.87 2.39 -0.59
CA PRO A 81 -9.53 3.73 -1.08
C PRO A 81 -8.11 3.81 -1.65
N GLY A 82 -7.96 4.44 -2.82
CA GLY A 82 -6.67 4.61 -3.51
C GLY A 82 -6.23 3.38 -4.32
N HIS A 83 -7.03 2.31 -4.37
CA HIS A 83 -6.82 1.16 -5.23
C HIS A 83 -7.73 1.23 -6.44
N LEU A 84 -7.16 0.99 -7.62
CA LEU A 84 -7.93 0.88 -8.86
C LEU A 84 -8.87 -0.34 -8.79
N PRO A 85 -10.14 -0.19 -9.17
CA PRO A 85 -11.06 -1.32 -9.40
C PRO A 85 -10.64 -2.14 -10.62
N ILE A 86 -9.79 -3.14 -10.39
CA ILE A 86 -9.25 -4.03 -11.42
C ILE A 86 -9.14 -5.48 -10.93
N GLU A 87 -9.42 -6.41 -11.83
CA GLU A 87 -9.28 -7.85 -11.63
C GLU A 87 -8.49 -8.50 -12.76
N VAL A 88 -7.77 -9.57 -12.42
CA VAL A 88 -7.16 -10.51 -13.37
C VAL A 88 -7.70 -11.90 -13.07
N ASN A 89 -8.30 -12.55 -14.06
CA ASN A 89 -8.95 -13.86 -13.92
C ASN A 89 -9.92 -13.90 -12.71
N ASN A 90 -10.76 -12.86 -12.59
CA ASN A 90 -11.75 -12.69 -11.50
C ASN A 90 -11.14 -12.57 -10.09
N THR A 91 -9.86 -12.21 -9.99
CA THR A 91 -9.17 -11.96 -8.73
C THR A 91 -8.73 -10.50 -8.67
N SER A 92 -9.14 -9.78 -7.62
CA SER A 92 -8.74 -8.38 -7.40
C SER A 92 -7.23 -8.26 -7.28
N VAL A 93 -6.67 -7.30 -8.01
CA VAL A 93 -5.23 -7.02 -8.02
C VAL A 93 -4.95 -5.60 -7.54
N CYS A 94 -3.88 -5.44 -6.76
CA CYS A 94 -3.54 -4.15 -6.16
C CYS A 94 -2.83 -3.26 -7.18
N VAL A 95 -3.56 -2.34 -7.83
CA VAL A 95 -2.98 -1.27 -8.64
C VAL A 95 -3.31 0.06 -7.98
N ARG A 96 -2.29 0.88 -7.73
CA ARG A 96 -2.44 2.19 -7.08
C ARG A 96 -1.47 3.20 -7.69
N SER A 97 -1.82 4.47 -7.62
CA SER A 97 -0.91 5.56 -7.94
C SER A 97 0.26 5.60 -6.95
N ARG A 98 1.36 6.25 -7.33
CA ARG A 98 2.39 6.59 -6.35
C ARG A 98 1.83 7.62 -5.39
N PRO A 99 2.20 7.59 -4.09
CA PRO A 99 1.79 8.63 -3.16
C PRO A 99 2.18 10.02 -3.69
N SER A 100 1.20 10.90 -3.84
CA SER A 100 1.34 12.29 -4.25
C SER A 100 0.50 13.18 -3.32
N HIS A 101 0.80 14.48 -3.30
CA HIS A 101 0.01 15.46 -2.54
C HIS A 101 -1.45 15.49 -3.02
N GLU A 102 -1.65 15.33 -4.33
CA GLU A 102 -2.95 15.19 -4.96
C GLU A 102 -2.96 13.86 -5.72
N PRO A 103 -3.61 12.81 -5.21
CA PRO A 103 -3.73 11.55 -5.93
C PRO A 103 -4.59 11.76 -7.18
N PRO A 104 -4.27 11.08 -8.30
CA PRO A 104 -5.14 11.10 -9.47
C PRO A 104 -6.50 10.48 -9.13
N LEU A 105 -7.52 10.84 -9.90
CA LEU A 105 -8.82 10.18 -9.82
C LEU A 105 -8.68 8.70 -10.19
N HIS A 106 -9.49 7.84 -9.56
CA HIS A 106 -9.56 6.43 -9.91
C HIS A 106 -10.03 6.28 -11.37
N THR A 107 -10.93 7.14 -11.84
CA THR A 107 -11.36 7.20 -13.24
C THR A 107 -10.23 7.60 -14.21
N ASP A 108 -9.33 8.51 -13.82
CA ASP A 108 -8.12 8.82 -14.62
C ASP A 108 -7.18 7.61 -14.67
N MET A 109 -7.07 6.86 -13.57
CA MET A 109 -6.31 5.62 -13.54
C MET A 109 -6.92 4.54 -14.45
N VAL A 110 -8.26 4.44 -14.53
CA VAL A 110 -8.95 3.54 -15.48
C VAL A 110 -8.54 3.89 -16.91
N ALA A 111 -8.65 5.16 -17.31
CA ALA A 111 -8.23 5.63 -18.63
C ALA A 111 -6.75 5.30 -18.92
N SER A 112 -5.88 5.50 -17.92
CA SER A 112 -4.46 5.19 -18.02
C SER A 112 -4.19 3.69 -18.26
N VAL A 113 -4.96 2.80 -17.63
CA VAL A 113 -4.82 1.34 -17.84
C VAL A 113 -5.39 0.91 -19.19
N ILE A 114 -6.49 1.51 -19.65
CA ILE A 114 -7.01 1.27 -21.01
C ILE A 114 -5.92 1.57 -22.04
N LEU A 115 -5.24 2.72 -21.89
CA LEU A 115 -4.15 3.13 -22.78
C LEU A 115 -2.90 2.26 -22.64
N LEU A 116 -2.47 1.96 -21.41
CA LEU A 116 -1.30 1.11 -21.14
C LEU A 116 -1.46 -0.28 -21.74
N LEU A 117 -2.68 -0.82 -21.67
CA LEU A 117 -3.05 -2.13 -22.17
C LEU A 117 -3.90 -2.01 -23.44
N ALA A 118 -3.56 -1.05 -24.32
CA ALA A 118 -4.26 -0.78 -25.58
C ALA A 118 -3.84 -1.72 -26.72
N ASP A 119 -2.61 -2.23 -26.69
CA ASP A 119 -2.02 -3.11 -27.70
C ASP A 119 -1.58 -4.45 -27.08
N ASP A 120 -1.32 -5.45 -27.91
CA ASP A 120 -0.80 -6.76 -27.51
C ASP A 120 0.72 -6.70 -27.23
N ASP A 121 1.44 -5.77 -27.86
CA ASP A 121 2.87 -5.52 -27.61
C ASP A 121 3.07 -4.50 -26.49
N VAL A 122 2.75 -4.92 -25.26
CA VAL A 122 2.92 -4.06 -24.08
C VAL A 122 4.35 -4.12 -23.56
N ASP A 123 4.98 -2.96 -23.33
CA ASP A 123 6.27 -2.88 -22.65
C ASP A 123 6.17 -3.50 -21.24
N PRO A 124 6.83 -4.66 -20.98
CA PRO A 124 6.74 -5.34 -19.70
C PRO A 124 7.24 -4.49 -18.53
N ALA A 125 8.20 -3.58 -18.78
CA ALA A 125 8.78 -2.74 -17.75
C ALA A 125 7.83 -1.63 -17.27
N ALA A 126 6.85 -1.24 -18.10
CA ALA A 126 5.83 -0.26 -17.77
C ALA A 126 4.67 -0.87 -16.94
N ILE A 127 4.53 -2.20 -16.92
CA ILE A 127 3.43 -2.88 -16.24
C ILE A 127 3.65 -2.90 -14.71
N PRO A 128 2.64 -2.48 -13.92
CA PRO A 128 2.66 -2.62 -12.46
C PRO A 128 2.93 -4.05 -12.02
N LYS A 129 3.74 -4.24 -10.98
CA LYS A 129 4.17 -5.58 -10.53
C LYS A 129 3.03 -6.57 -10.27
N THR A 130 1.93 -6.08 -9.73
CA THR A 130 0.73 -6.88 -9.43
C THR A 130 -0.02 -7.33 -10.67
N LEU A 131 0.23 -6.69 -11.81
CA LEU A 131 -0.25 -7.09 -13.12
C LEU A 131 0.74 -7.96 -13.89
N HIS A 132 1.93 -8.28 -13.35
CA HIS A 132 2.89 -9.19 -14.02
C HIS A 132 2.33 -10.58 -14.30
N ALA A 133 1.18 -10.95 -13.70
CA ALA A 133 0.42 -12.14 -14.06
C ALA A 133 0.05 -12.17 -15.56
N ILE A 134 -0.21 -11.02 -16.20
CA ILE A 134 -0.62 -10.91 -17.61
C ILE A 134 0.54 -11.04 -18.60
N LEU A 135 1.79 -11.03 -18.13
CA LEU A 135 2.97 -11.12 -18.98
C LEU A 135 3.26 -12.57 -19.38
N THR A 136 3.86 -12.79 -20.55
CA THR A 136 4.42 -14.10 -20.91
C THR A 136 5.64 -14.44 -20.05
N ASP A 137 6.08 -15.69 -20.07
CA ASP A 137 7.28 -16.11 -19.33
C ASP A 137 8.55 -15.44 -19.89
N GLU A 138 8.62 -15.23 -21.21
CA GLU A 138 9.71 -14.50 -21.87
C GLU A 138 9.73 -13.03 -21.46
N GLN A 139 8.55 -12.38 -21.43
CA GLN A 139 8.42 -10.99 -20.98
C GLN A 139 8.78 -10.84 -19.51
N ARG A 140 8.41 -11.79 -18.65
CA ARG A 140 8.83 -11.79 -17.23
C ARG A 140 10.33 -11.98 -17.08
N ALA A 141 10.93 -12.85 -17.89
CA ALA A 141 12.37 -13.12 -17.86
C ALA A 141 13.21 -11.95 -18.37
N SER A 142 12.66 -11.10 -19.25
CA SER A 142 13.34 -9.91 -19.79
C SER A 142 13.31 -8.70 -18.85
N LEU A 143 12.49 -8.74 -17.80
CA LEU A 143 12.43 -7.66 -16.82
C LEU A 143 13.80 -7.45 -16.18
N PRO A 144 14.23 -6.19 -15.95
CA PRO A 144 15.46 -5.93 -15.24
C PRO A 144 15.39 -6.64 -13.89
N PRO A 145 16.52 -7.20 -13.38
CA PRO A 145 16.55 -7.89 -12.11
C PRO A 145 15.91 -6.97 -11.08
N GLN A 146 14.75 -7.36 -10.59
CA GLN A 146 14.06 -6.57 -9.59
C GLN A 146 15.06 -6.41 -8.45
N ARG A 147 15.25 -5.18 -7.96
CA ARG A 147 15.85 -5.00 -6.64
C ARG A 147 15.14 -5.98 -5.75
N SER A 148 15.84 -7.03 -5.35
CA SER A 148 15.28 -8.11 -4.57
C SER A 148 14.47 -7.43 -3.48
N GLN A 149 13.18 -7.76 -3.35
CA GLN A 149 12.55 -7.57 -2.05
C GLN A 149 13.56 -8.14 -1.08
N ARG A 150 14.19 -7.28 -0.25
CA ARG A 150 15.23 -7.74 0.67
C ARG A 150 14.65 -8.98 1.33
N ALA A 151 15.41 -10.08 1.24
CA ALA A 151 14.98 -11.38 1.73
C ALA A 151 14.26 -11.18 3.06
N ARG A 152 13.14 -11.88 3.24
CA ARG A 152 12.34 -11.83 4.45
C ARG A 152 13.29 -11.87 5.64
N THR A 153 13.33 -10.77 6.40
CA THR A 153 14.22 -10.66 7.56
C THR A 153 13.87 -11.84 8.46
N VAL A 154 14.83 -12.72 8.72
CA VAL A 154 14.64 -13.72 9.76
C VAL A 154 14.69 -12.95 11.10
N PRO A 155 13.73 -13.15 12.03
CA PRO A 155 13.78 -12.49 13.32
C PRO A 155 15.13 -12.70 14.00
N GLY A 156 15.73 -11.62 14.50
CA GLY A 156 17.08 -11.62 15.09
C GLY A 156 18.24 -11.69 14.08
N GLN A 157 17.99 -11.65 12.77
CA GLN A 157 19.06 -11.57 11.78
C GLN A 157 19.69 -10.16 11.81
N PRO A 158 21.02 -10.06 11.98
CA PRO A 158 21.70 -8.76 11.98
C PRO A 158 21.41 -8.03 10.69
N SER A 159 21.19 -6.71 10.77
CA SER A 159 20.83 -5.93 9.58
C SER A 159 21.84 -6.13 8.46
N THR A 160 21.32 -6.22 7.23
CA THR A 160 22.12 -6.25 6.01
C THR A 160 22.84 -4.93 5.72
N SER A 161 22.59 -3.87 6.50
CA SER A 161 23.28 -2.59 6.37
C SER A 161 24.74 -2.64 6.85
N GLY A 162 25.12 -3.69 7.59
CA GLY A 162 26.45 -3.77 8.21
C GLY A 162 26.65 -2.81 9.37
N ARG A 163 25.58 -2.13 9.82
CA ARG A 163 25.62 -1.28 11.01
C ARG A 163 25.79 -2.10 12.28
N GLU A 164 26.49 -1.50 13.21
CA GLU A 164 26.53 -1.94 14.60
C GLU A 164 25.25 -1.48 15.31
N PHE A 165 24.66 -2.36 16.13
CA PHE A 165 23.49 -2.05 16.94
C PHE A 165 23.79 -2.25 18.41
N LEU A 166 23.08 -1.52 19.25
CA LEU A 166 23.12 -1.71 20.69
C LEU A 166 22.58 -3.11 21.05
N PRO A 167 23.17 -3.79 22.04
CA PRO A 167 22.65 -5.08 22.50
C PRO A 167 21.21 -4.96 22.99
N GLU A 168 20.31 -5.76 22.40
CA GLU A 168 18.88 -5.76 22.74
C GLU A 168 18.62 -5.89 24.24
N ALA A 169 19.27 -6.86 24.90
CA ALA A 169 19.11 -7.09 26.33
C ALA A 169 19.39 -5.82 27.14
N ARG A 170 20.28 -4.95 26.67
CA ARG A 170 20.60 -3.71 27.37
C ARG A 170 19.55 -2.63 27.14
N ILE A 171 18.97 -2.56 25.94
CA ILE A 171 17.84 -1.67 25.61
C ILE A 171 16.64 -2.02 26.47
N LEU A 172 16.25 -3.31 26.50
CA LEU A 172 15.12 -3.78 27.28
C LEU A 172 15.34 -3.51 28.79
N ALA A 173 16.53 -3.80 29.31
CA ALA A 173 16.87 -3.52 30.70
C ALA A 173 16.76 -2.02 31.04
N LEU A 174 17.17 -1.12 30.15
CA LEU A 174 17.03 0.33 30.38
C LEU A 174 15.56 0.77 30.36
N ILE A 175 14.77 0.26 29.43
CA ILE A 175 13.33 0.53 29.35
C ILE A 175 12.62 0.02 30.62
N GLU A 176 13.02 -1.14 31.15
CA GLU A 176 12.53 -1.70 32.41
C GLU A 176 12.94 -0.88 33.63
N GLN A 177 14.17 -0.37 33.67
CA GLN A 177 14.68 0.48 34.76
C GLN A 177 13.96 1.83 34.83
N HIS A 178 13.41 2.31 33.72
CA HIS A 178 12.76 3.61 33.61
C HIS A 178 11.34 3.52 33.03
N PRO A 179 10.39 2.85 33.72
CA PRO A 179 9.08 2.49 33.16
C PRO A 179 8.20 3.68 32.76
N ASN A 180 8.40 4.83 33.41
CA ASN A 180 7.64 6.06 33.16
C ASN A 180 8.45 7.14 32.43
N ALA A 181 9.69 6.86 32.05
CA ALA A 181 10.52 7.85 31.38
C ALA A 181 10.20 7.89 29.88
N THR A 182 10.17 9.11 29.36
CA THR A 182 10.30 9.34 27.92
C THR A 182 11.77 9.17 27.54
N PHE A 183 12.04 8.54 26.41
CA PHE A 183 13.36 8.29 25.89
C PHE A 183 13.48 8.70 24.43
N SER A 184 14.67 9.14 24.03
CA SER A 184 15.03 9.29 22.62
C SER A 184 15.61 7.98 22.12
N VAL A 185 15.22 7.54 20.93
CA VAL A 185 15.75 6.33 20.30
C VAL A 185 15.97 6.57 18.81
N GLN A 186 17.14 6.16 18.34
CA GLN A 186 17.45 6.04 16.92
C GLN A 186 17.51 4.57 16.56
N PHE A 187 16.78 4.17 15.53
CA PHE A 187 16.78 2.79 15.06
C PHE A 187 16.66 2.71 13.54
N GLU A 188 17.14 1.60 12.99
CA GLU A 188 17.07 1.36 11.57
C GLU A 188 15.71 0.80 11.15
N ARG A 189 15.07 1.47 10.18
CA ARG A 189 13.85 1.00 9.53
C ARG A 189 14.14 -0.12 8.53
N ARG A 190 13.08 -0.82 8.08
CA ARG A 190 13.17 -1.89 7.07
C ARG A 190 13.88 -1.47 5.78
N ASP A 191 13.72 -0.22 5.35
CA ASP A 191 14.38 0.32 4.15
C ASP A 191 15.89 0.61 4.35
N GLY A 192 16.41 0.44 5.57
CA GLY A 192 17.81 0.72 5.94
C GLY A 192 18.06 2.18 6.33
N THR A 193 17.04 3.03 6.37
CA THR A 193 17.18 4.41 6.84
C THR A 193 17.04 4.48 8.36
N LEU A 194 17.73 5.43 8.98
CA LEU A 194 17.61 5.68 10.41
C LEU A 194 16.37 6.54 10.70
N ARG A 195 15.66 6.21 11.77
CA ARG A 195 14.58 7.02 12.32
C ARG A 195 14.90 7.37 13.76
N ASN A 196 14.82 8.65 14.06
CA ASN A 196 14.79 9.15 15.44
C ASN A 196 13.33 9.18 15.92
N MET A 197 13.11 8.83 17.17
CA MET A 197 11.80 8.82 17.80
C MET A 197 11.94 9.18 19.28
N ILE A 198 11.01 10.00 19.78
CA ILE A 198 10.85 10.23 21.21
C ILE A 198 9.70 9.37 21.67
N ALA A 199 10.00 8.38 22.51
CA ALA A 199 9.09 7.31 22.84
C ALA A 199 8.92 7.16 24.36
N ARG A 200 7.79 6.58 24.75
CA ARG A 200 7.56 6.08 26.11
C ARG A 200 7.07 4.63 26.03
N ARG A 201 7.48 3.80 26.98
CA ARG A 201 7.04 2.41 27.08
C ARG A 201 5.51 2.35 27.17
N ASN A 202 4.92 1.37 26.50
CA ASN A 202 3.51 1.02 26.69
C ASN A 202 3.38 -0.48 26.98
N ASP A 203 2.94 -0.81 28.19
CA ASP A 203 2.71 -2.20 28.63
C ASP A 203 1.34 -2.76 28.18
N ALA A 204 0.45 -1.93 27.67
CA ALA A 204 -0.93 -2.33 27.39
C ALA A 204 -1.11 -3.22 26.14
N PHE A 205 -0.07 -3.45 25.33
CA PHE A 205 -0.21 -4.19 24.07
C PHE A 205 -0.20 -5.72 24.24
N TYR A 206 0.43 -6.25 25.30
CA TYR A 206 0.46 -7.70 25.58
C TYR A 206 -0.37 -8.11 26.81
N ALA A 207 -0.95 -7.15 27.55
CA ALA A 207 -1.74 -7.43 28.75
C ALA A 207 -3.21 -7.81 28.47
N ARG A 208 -3.59 -8.03 27.19
CA ARG A 208 -4.97 -8.30 26.78
C ARG A 208 -5.09 -9.66 26.07
N GLU A 209 -4.52 -10.70 26.67
CA GLU A 209 -4.79 -12.10 26.28
C GLU A 209 -5.82 -12.80 27.21
N GLU A 210 -6.33 -12.13 28.24
CA GLU A 210 -7.46 -12.63 29.03
C GLU A 210 -8.66 -11.68 28.96
N GLU A 211 -9.78 -12.26 28.51
CA GLU A 211 -11.15 -11.75 28.49
C GLU A 211 -11.54 -10.63 27.50
N GLY A 212 -12.27 -11.07 26.46
CA GLY A 212 -13.48 -10.38 26.00
C GLY A 212 -13.31 -9.43 24.82
N ASP A 213 -13.76 -9.90 23.64
CA ASP A 213 -14.43 -9.16 22.56
C ASP A 213 -14.16 -7.65 22.46
N ALA A 214 -12.92 -7.30 22.18
CA ALA A 214 -12.63 -6.04 21.49
C ALA A 214 -11.83 -6.40 20.24
N GLU A 215 -12.44 -6.22 19.07
CA GLU A 215 -11.70 -6.18 17.80
C GLU A 215 -10.56 -5.17 17.97
N VAL A 216 -9.36 -5.69 18.17
CA VAL A 216 -8.13 -4.92 18.01
C VAL A 216 -8.18 -4.44 16.57
N PRO A 217 -8.09 -3.13 16.29
CA PRO A 217 -7.99 -2.66 14.92
C PRO A 217 -6.75 -3.34 14.35
N THR A 218 -6.97 -4.31 13.48
CA THR A 218 -5.93 -4.98 12.72
C THR A 218 -5.34 -3.92 11.81
N ALA A 219 -4.43 -3.12 12.35
CA ALA A 219 -3.49 -2.36 11.55
C ALA A 219 -2.78 -3.41 10.71
N THR A 220 -3.16 -3.52 9.44
CA THR A 220 -2.57 -4.45 8.49
C THR A 220 -1.12 -4.05 8.34
N PHE A 221 -0.25 -4.60 9.17
CA PHE A 221 1.17 -4.31 9.11
C PHE A 221 1.63 -4.70 7.70
N GLY A 222 2.28 -3.79 6.97
CA GLY A 222 2.90 -4.10 5.67
C GLY A 222 4.10 -5.06 5.77
N TYR A 223 4.23 -5.74 6.91
CA TYR A 223 5.27 -6.67 7.31
C TYR A 223 4.70 -7.67 8.32
N ASN A 224 5.30 -8.85 8.43
CA ASN A 224 4.95 -9.81 9.47
C ASN A 224 5.62 -9.39 10.80
N PRO A 225 4.88 -9.02 11.85
CA PRO A 225 5.47 -8.56 13.11
C PRO A 225 6.30 -9.64 13.81
N ALA A 226 6.03 -10.92 13.57
CA ALA A 226 6.84 -12.04 14.09
C ALA A 226 8.26 -12.10 13.52
N ASP A 227 8.55 -11.35 12.44
CA ASP A 227 9.86 -11.30 11.79
C ASP A 227 10.83 -10.30 12.49
N TYR A 228 10.41 -9.68 13.60
CA TYR A 228 11.15 -8.61 14.28
C TYR A 228 11.07 -8.75 15.80
N HIS A 229 12.10 -8.27 16.51
CA HIS A 229 12.00 -8.08 17.95
C HIS A 229 11.40 -6.70 18.21
N LEU A 230 10.14 -6.67 18.60
CA LEU A 230 9.36 -5.44 18.69
C LEU A 230 8.92 -5.16 20.12
N ALA A 231 9.17 -3.93 20.58
CA ALA A 231 8.56 -3.36 21.77
C ALA A 231 7.45 -2.38 21.39
N SER A 232 6.31 -2.45 22.09
CA SER A 232 5.24 -1.47 21.97
C SER A 232 5.59 -0.17 22.69
N VAL A 233 5.51 0.93 21.96
CA VAL A 233 5.83 2.27 22.48
C VAL A 233 4.79 3.29 22.02
N ILE A 234 4.71 4.40 22.74
CA ILE A 234 3.95 5.59 22.34
C ILE A 234 4.97 6.60 21.80
N ASP A 235 4.79 7.03 20.55
CA ASP A 235 5.52 8.15 19.95
C ASP A 235 4.97 9.44 20.57
N VAL A 236 5.71 10.04 21.50
CA VAL A 236 5.21 11.11 22.37
C VAL A 236 4.81 12.36 21.58
N PRO A 237 5.59 12.84 20.60
CA PRO A 237 5.18 13.96 19.74
C PRO A 237 3.89 13.71 18.96
N LEU A 238 3.67 12.50 18.47
CA LEU A 238 2.50 12.16 17.66
C LEU A 238 1.30 11.67 18.48
N GLY A 239 1.51 11.25 19.73
CA GLY A 239 0.49 10.63 20.56
C GLY A 239 0.03 9.26 20.06
N GLU A 240 0.78 8.65 19.14
CA GLU A 240 0.39 7.43 18.43
C GLU A 240 1.13 6.19 18.93
N TYR A 241 0.45 5.05 18.86
CA TYR A 241 1.09 3.74 19.09
C TYR A 241 2.03 3.39 17.94
N ARG A 242 3.24 2.96 18.28
CA ARG A 242 4.26 2.51 17.33
C ARG A 242 4.95 1.25 17.85
N MET A 243 5.54 0.51 16.92
CA MET A 243 6.44 -0.60 17.23
C MET A 243 7.88 -0.14 17.09
N LEU A 244 8.71 -0.42 18.09
CA LEU A 244 10.14 -0.18 18.10
C LEU A 244 10.88 -1.49 17.84
N ALA A 245 11.74 -1.54 16.82
CA ALA A 245 12.63 -2.68 16.58
C ALA A 245 13.82 -2.65 17.55
N THR A 246 13.72 -3.41 18.64
CA THR A 246 14.69 -3.41 19.75
C THR A 246 16.03 -4.01 19.37
N ASP A 247 16.07 -4.82 18.32
CA ASP A 247 17.28 -5.42 17.74
C ASP A 247 18.03 -4.50 16.76
N ARG A 248 17.51 -3.28 16.50
CA ARG A 248 18.02 -2.37 15.45
C ARG A 248 18.30 -0.96 15.93
N VAL A 249 18.44 -0.78 17.23
CA VAL A 249 18.71 0.53 17.83
C VAL A 249 20.19 0.86 17.70
N THR A 250 20.50 2.02 17.13
CA THR A 250 21.87 2.54 17.01
C THR A 250 22.20 3.50 18.15
N GLU A 251 21.21 4.20 18.70
CA GLU A 251 21.33 5.12 19.83
C GLU A 251 20.06 5.13 20.70
N MET A 252 20.23 5.24 22.02
CA MET A 252 19.14 5.43 22.97
C MET A 252 19.56 6.33 24.13
N THR A 253 18.71 7.29 24.48
CA THR A 253 18.86 8.14 25.66
C THR A 253 17.64 8.04 26.56
N ILE A 254 17.81 7.58 27.80
CA ILE A 254 16.73 7.43 28.79
C ILE A 254 17.26 7.70 30.19
N GLY A 255 16.50 8.43 31.01
CA GLY A 255 16.89 8.69 32.40
C GLY A 255 18.19 9.50 32.59
N GLY A 256 18.74 10.10 31.53
CA GLY A 256 20.04 10.77 31.53
C GLY A 256 21.19 9.89 31.03
N ASP A 257 20.99 8.59 30.91
CA ASP A 257 21.95 7.66 30.32
C ASP A 257 21.81 7.67 28.80
N THR A 258 22.93 7.78 28.08
CA THR A 258 22.99 7.71 26.62
C THR A 258 23.89 6.56 26.20
N MET A 259 23.35 5.69 25.36
CA MET A 259 24.10 4.63 24.68
C MET A 259 24.07 4.89 23.19
N ARG A 260 25.22 4.79 22.53
CA ARG A 260 25.34 4.91 21.07
C ARG A 260 26.38 3.94 20.54
N THR A 261 26.17 3.48 19.33
CA THR A 261 27.16 2.77 18.51
C THR A 261 27.85 3.76 17.57
N ASP A 262 28.92 3.32 16.91
CA ASP A 262 29.57 4.10 15.85
C ASP A 262 28.66 4.28 14.61
N SER A 263 27.61 3.47 14.50
CA SER A 263 26.63 3.52 13.41
C SER A 263 25.47 4.50 13.63
N ALA A 264 25.52 5.31 14.70
CA ALA A 264 24.52 6.33 15.00
C ALA A 264 24.66 7.63 14.17
N GLU A 265 25.66 7.70 13.30
CA GLU A 265 25.98 8.84 12.41
C GLU A 265 25.38 8.71 11.00
#